data_AF-A0A1J3ETB8-F1
#
_entry.id   AF-A0A1J3ETB8-F1
#
_cell.length_a   1.000
_cell.length_b   1.000
_cell.length_c   1.000
_cell.angle_alpha   90.00
_cell.angle_beta   90.00
_cell.angle_gamma   90.00
#
_symmetry.space_group_name_H-M   'P 1'
#
loop_
_entity.id
_entity.type
_entity.pdbx_description
1 polymer ?
#
loop_
_entity_poly.entity_id
_entity_poly.type
_entity_poly.pdbx_seq_one_letter_code
_entity_poly.pdbx_strand_id
1 'polypeptide(L)' 'LPKHDEMITLVDEEDDEFVTKYLADKNGLSAGWRGFAIDHQLDDGDAVVFHLISPTIFKVYIIKVYDEANNNSDGNE' A
#
# COMPACT_ATOMS: atom_id res chain seq x y z
N LEU A 1 -2.44 16.26 -4.69
CA LEU A 1 -1.41 15.43 -5.35
C LEU A 1 -0.54 16.32 -6.26
N PRO A 2 0.75 15.99 -6.46
CA PRO A 2 1.65 16.71 -7.36
C PRO A 2 1.08 16.85 -8.78
N LYS A 3 1.43 17.94 -9.48
CA LYS A 3 0.97 18.21 -10.84
C LYS A 3 1.84 17.59 -11.94
N HIS A 4 2.94 16.96 -11.55
CA HIS A 4 3.90 16.30 -12.42
C HIS A 4 4.35 14.99 -11.76
N ASP A 5 5.00 14.13 -12.55
CA ASP A 5 5.70 12.97 -12.03
C ASP A 5 6.63 13.35 -10.89
N GLU A 6 6.46 12.74 -9.73
CA GLU A 6 7.19 13.09 -8.52
C GLU A 6 7.41 11.85 -7.64
N MET A 7 8.50 11.84 -6.89
CA MET A 7 8.73 10.84 -5.85
C MET A 7 7.89 11.19 -4.62
N ILE A 8 7.12 10.22 -4.15
CA ILE A 8 6.34 10.34 -2.92
C ILE A 8 6.78 9.26 -1.92
N THR A 9 6.59 9.55 -0.64
CA THR A 9 6.85 8.62 0.45
C THR A 9 5.54 8.02 0.95
N LEU A 10 5.48 6.70 1.07
CA LEU A 10 4.46 5.95 1.77
C LEU A 10 4.99 5.62 3.16
N VAL A 11 4.28 6.03 4.20
CA VAL A 11 4.58 5.72 5.60
C VAL A 11 3.55 4.70 6.05
N ASP A 12 3.96 3.53 6.48
CA ASP A 12 3.02 2.48 6.87
C ASP A 12 2.50 2.65 8.32
N GLU A 13 1.94 1.57 8.87
CA GLU A 13 1.40 1.55 10.24
C GLU A 13 2.48 1.40 11.32
N GLU A 14 3.67 0.90 10.95
CA GLU A 14 4.87 0.80 11.80
C GLU A 14 5.78 2.04 11.69
N ASP A 15 5.34 3.04 10.91
CA ASP A 15 6.05 4.27 10.57
C ASP A 15 7.30 4.07 9.70
N ASP A 16 7.40 2.94 8.98
CA ASP A 16 8.45 2.68 8.00
C ASP A 16 8.17 3.42 6.67
N GLU A 17 9.24 3.88 6.02
CA GLU A 17 9.16 4.74 4.83
C GLU A 17 9.50 3.99 3.54
N PHE A 18 8.60 4.08 2.56
CA PHE A 18 8.72 3.48 1.24
C PHE A 18 8.57 4.51 0.14
N VAL A 19 9.60 4.66 -0.69
CA VAL A 19 9.59 5.63 -1.78
C VAL A 19 8.98 5.02 -3.04
N THR A 20 8.01 5.71 -3.63
CA THR A 20 7.40 5.34 -4.92
C THR A 20 7.27 6.53 -5.86
N LYS A 21 7.26 6.27 -7.16
CA LYS A 21 7.02 7.30 -8.18
C LYS A 21 5.53 7.45 -8.46
N TYR A 22 4.98 8.63 -8.16
CA TYR A 22 3.67 9.06 -8.62
C TYR A 22 3.74 9.51 -10.09
N LEU A 23 2.81 9.04 -10.91
CA LEU A 23 2.67 9.40 -12.32
C LEU A 23 1.43 10.28 -12.49
N ALA A 24 1.63 11.60 -12.63
CA ALA A 24 0.52 12.57 -12.57
C ALA A 24 -0.52 12.35 -13.68
N ASP A 25 -0.07 12.06 -14.90
CA ASP A 25 -0.97 11.84 -16.03
C ASP A 25 -1.76 10.52 -15.94
N LYS A 26 -1.31 9.60 -15.09
CA LYS A 26 -1.96 8.29 -14.90
C LYS A 26 -2.71 8.18 -13.58
N ASN A 27 -2.59 9.18 -12.70
CA ASN A 27 -3.02 9.11 -11.30
C ASN A 27 -2.62 7.77 -10.64
N GLY A 28 -1.40 7.30 -10.91
CA GLY A 28 -0.96 5.95 -10.56
C GLY A 28 0.42 5.93 -9.91
N LEU A 29 0.69 4.86 -9.17
CA LEU A 29 2.00 4.61 -8.57
C LEU A 29 2.79 3.63 -9.45
N SER A 30 4.09 3.87 -9.55
CA SER A 30 5.02 3.05 -10.33
C SER A 30 6.26 2.75 -9.50
N ALA A 31 7.45 2.68 -10.11
CA ALA A 31 8.76 2.39 -9.50
C ALA A 31 8.77 2.50 -7.95
N GLY A 32 8.93 1.37 -7.26
CA GLY A 32 8.78 1.25 -5.80
C GLY A 32 7.46 0.60 -5.35
N TRP A 33 6.36 0.83 -6.07
CA TRP A 33 5.02 0.31 -5.71
C TRP A 33 4.98 -1.21 -5.61
N ARG A 34 5.54 -1.94 -6.59
CA ARG A 34 5.61 -3.41 -6.54
C ARG A 34 6.42 -3.90 -5.33
N GLY A 35 7.47 -3.18 -4.94
CA GLY A 35 8.27 -3.52 -3.77
C GLY A 35 7.44 -3.39 -2.49
N PHE A 36 6.77 -2.25 -2.32
CA PHE A 36 5.85 -2.00 -1.22
C PHE A 36 4.77 -3.09 -1.12
N ALA A 37 4.13 -3.44 -2.25
CA ALA A 37 3.09 -4.44 -2.29
C ALA A 37 3.58 -5.85 -1.88
N ILE A 38 4.79 -6.24 -2.30
CA ILE A 38 5.38 -7.53 -1.91
C ILE A 38 5.73 -7.53 -0.42
N ASP A 39 6.32 -6.44 0.08
CA ASP A 39 6.75 -6.31 1.46
C ASP A 39 5.58 -6.43 2.45
N HIS A 40 4.44 -5.82 2.09
CA HIS A 40 3.20 -5.85 2.86
C HIS A 40 2.25 -7.00 2.48
N GLN A 41 2.72 -7.95 1.66
CA GLN A 41 1.97 -9.14 1.24
C GLN A 41 0.57 -8.78 0.70
N LEU A 42 0.47 -7.71 -0.10
CA LEU A 42 -0.80 -7.28 -0.67
C LEU A 42 -1.30 -8.32 -1.68
N ASP A 43 -2.51 -8.81 -1.45
CA ASP A 43 -3.18 -9.79 -2.30
C ASP A 43 -4.42 -9.18 -2.98
N ASP A 44 -4.92 -9.87 -4.01
CA ASP A 44 -6.13 -9.46 -4.72
C ASP A 44 -7.32 -9.42 -3.74
N GLY A 45 -7.94 -8.24 -3.63
CA GLY A 45 -9.05 -7.98 -2.70
C GLY A 45 -8.66 -7.12 -1.49
N ASP A 46 -7.36 -7.00 -1.19
CA ASP A 46 -6.87 -6.04 -0.21
C ASP A 46 -7.17 -4.60 -0.66
N ALA A 47 -7.44 -3.73 0.31
CA ALA A 47 -7.60 -2.30 0.08
C ALA A 47 -6.46 -1.52 0.74
N VAL A 48 -5.98 -0.50 0.04
CA VAL A 48 -4.94 0.41 0.52
C VAL A 48 -5.50 1.83 0.59
N VAL A 49 -5.47 2.44 1.77
CA VAL A 49 -5.94 3.80 2.00
C VAL A 49 -4.75 4.74 2.06
N PHE A 50 -4.73 5.76 1.21
CA PHE A 50 -3.68 6.78 1.15
C PHE A 50 -4.16 8.06 1.84
N HIS A 51 -3.66 8.33 3.05
CA HIS A 51 -3.93 9.57 3.78
C HIS A 51 -2.80 10.58 3.55
N LEU A 52 -3.06 11.65 2.81
CA LEU A 52 -2.09 12.70 2.54
C LEU A 52 -1.78 13.50 3.82
N ILE A 53 -0.57 13.35 4.37
CA ILE A 53 -0.12 14.05 5.59
C ILE A 53 0.86 15.19 5.30
N SER A 54 1.44 15.22 4.10
CA SER A 54 2.35 16.26 3.59
C SER A 54 2.26 16.26 2.05
N PRO A 55 2.66 17.32 1.31
CA PRO A 55 2.45 17.39 -0.15
C PRO A 55 2.91 16.17 -0.97
N THR A 56 3.92 15.44 -0.47
CA THR A 56 4.49 14.23 -1.09
C THR A 56 4.60 13.05 -0.13
N ILE A 57 3.86 13.06 0.99
CA ILE A 57 3.90 11.98 1.99
C ILE A 57 2.49 11.49 2.28
N PHE A 58 2.30 10.19 2.16
CA PHE A 58 1.07 9.50 2.52
C PHE A 58 1.30 8.57 3.70
N LYS A 59 0.47 8.69 4.74
CA LYS A 59 0.29 7.57 5.67
C LYS A 59 -0.61 6.53 5.00
N VAL A 60 -0.20 5.27 5.04
CA VAL A 60 -0.87 4.17 4.37
C VAL A 60 -1.48 3.24 5.41
N TYR A 61 -2.72 2.83 5.16
CA TYR A 61 -3.41 1.81 5.95
C TYR A 61 -3.81 0.67 5.05
N ILE A 62 -3.62 -0.57 5.51
CA ILE A 62 -3.90 -1.76 4.72
C ILE A 62 -5.04 -2.53 5.36
N ILE A 63 -6.10 -2.72 4.58
CA ILE A 63 -7.26 -3.49 4.98
C ILE A 63 -7.19 -4.81 4.23
N LYS A 64 -6.83 -5.87 4.97
CA LYS A 64 -6.74 -7.22 4.43
C LYS A 64 -8.13 -7.80 4.16
N VAL A 65 -8.29 -8.45 3.01
CA VAL A 65 -9.48 -9.26 2.78
C VAL A 65 -9.39 -10.53 3.64
N TYR A 66 -10.46 -10.85 4.37
CA TYR A 66 -10.55 -12.12 5.09
C TYR A 66 -11.01 -13.21 4.13
N ASP A 67 -10.14 -14.17 3.82
CA ASP A 67 -10.56 -15.40 3.18
C ASP A 67 -11.08 -16.38 4.25
N GLU A 68 -12.40 -16.54 4.33
CA GLU A 68 -13.05 -17.55 5.20
C GLU A 68 -12.56 -18.99 4.89
N ALA A 69 -12.00 -19.22 3.69
CA ALA A 69 -11.56 -20.53 3.22
C ALA A 69 -10.33 -21.11 3.94
N ASN A 70 -9.53 -20.29 4.65
CA ASN A 70 -8.28 -20.75 5.30
C ASN A 70 -8.41 -21.06 6.80
N ASN A 71 -9.59 -20.88 7.40
CA ASN A 71 -9.77 -21.07 8.85
C ASN A 71 -10.36 -22.44 9.26
N ASN A 72 -10.53 -23.38 8.32
CA ASN A 72 -11.05 -24.73 8.62
C ASN A 72 -9.97 -25.80 8.88
N SER A 73 -8.69 -25.44 8.99
CA SER A 73 -7.62 -26.42 9.27
C SER A 73 -7.12 -26.45 10.72
N ASP A 74 -7.37 -25.45 11.55
CA ASP A 74 -6.75 -25.37 12.90
C ASP A 74 -7.77 -25.58 14.03
N GLY A 75 -8.49 -26.69 13.95
CA GLY A 75 -9.43 -27.11 14.98
C GLY A 75 -9.62 -28.61 15.01
N ASN A 76 -8.54 -29.37 15.18
CA ASN A 76 -8.50 -30.71 15.80
C ASN A 76 -7.06 -31.19 15.97
N GLU A 77 -6.46 -30.94 17.14
CA GLU A 77 -5.72 -31.94 17.94
C GLU A 77 -5.55 -31.44 19.38
#